data_AF-A0A520W667-F1
#
_entry.id   AF-A0A520W667-F1
#
_cell.length_a   1.000
_cell.length_b   1.000
_cell.length_c   1.000
_cell.angle_alpha   90.00
_cell.angle_beta   90.00
_cell.angle_gamma   90.00
#
_symmetry.space_group_name_H-M   'P 1'
#
loop_
_entity.id
_entity.type
_entity.pdbx_description
1 polymer ?
#
loop_
_entity_poly.entity_id
_entity_poly.type
_entity_poly.pdbx_seq_one_letter_code
_entity_poly.pdbx_strand_id
1 'polypeptide(L)'
;MEKTRHPLLAKEDWWAIWLAGLLMLGVVTEIISAVPSVGRWATLPTEAFPGRVPGLLSLGLGLVITIGIAVHTMSGDGQRYTTAFIPIFCLAVVAYTVANQTGIRAAGFGYAFWALLIGLFIANTIGTPQWMKAAIRSELYIKTGLVFLGAEVLFGNILNLGLPGLFVAWFVTPVVLIFMYQFGTRILKIGSRSLVIVIAAATSVCGVSAAIAVAAAARAKKDELTLAVGMSLIFTVVMMVAMPAVVRTLGMDPVVGAAWIGGTVDATGAVVAAGALLGEQAEQIAAVVKMVQNTLIGVVAFLVAVFWVTRIERDDDGPSKQKPDAMEIWRRFPKFILGFLAASVIFSFLLTPSLGNARVADILDVTSDFRGWFFCLAFVSIGLESRFRDLAAQTSGGRPIQLYLTGQTFNVVLTLVAAYLAFGGILFDRVTIVGTQEMHNTNTITHNIETQRDATPLFYTEVDGWFDYVANSNTTK
;
A
#
# COMPACT_ATOMS: atom_id res chain seq x y z
N MET A 1 -10.20 40.72 -11.70
CA MET A 1 -8.76 40.37 -11.82
C MET A 1 -8.52 39.08 -11.07
N GLU A 2 -8.60 37.96 -11.75
CA GLU A 2 -8.27 36.65 -11.20
C GLU A 2 -6.75 36.64 -10.98
N LYS A 3 -6.29 36.75 -9.71
CA LYS A 3 -4.87 36.65 -9.38
C LYS A 3 -4.37 35.31 -9.93
N THR A 4 -3.57 35.34 -10.99
CA THR A 4 -2.84 34.17 -11.49
C THR A 4 -1.96 33.66 -10.35
N ARG A 5 -2.46 32.66 -9.62
CA ARG A 5 -1.78 32.08 -8.45
C ARG A 5 -0.45 31.48 -8.91
N HIS A 6 0.60 31.63 -8.10
CA HIS A 6 1.93 31.12 -8.43
C HIS A 6 1.86 29.61 -8.74
N PRO A 7 2.51 29.11 -9.80
CA PRO A 7 2.35 27.72 -10.28
C PRO A 7 2.70 26.63 -9.24
N LEU A 8 3.47 26.97 -8.20
CA LEU A 8 3.75 26.10 -7.05
C LEU A 8 2.54 25.94 -6.12
N LEU A 9 1.76 27.00 -5.91
CA LEU A 9 0.62 27.02 -4.99
C LEU A 9 -0.66 26.44 -5.61
N ALA A 10 -0.70 26.30 -6.94
CA ALA A 10 -1.87 25.85 -7.68
C ALA A 10 -1.94 24.32 -7.89
N LYS A 11 -0.85 23.58 -7.67
CA LYS A 11 -0.75 22.14 -7.99
C LYS A 11 -0.83 21.25 -6.76
N GLU A 12 -1.63 20.19 -6.83
CA GLU A 12 -1.82 19.22 -5.74
C GLU A 12 -0.51 18.53 -5.35
N ASP A 13 0.36 18.29 -6.32
CA ASP A 13 1.63 17.61 -6.09
C ASP A 13 2.50 18.33 -5.05
N TRP A 14 2.55 19.67 -5.06
CA TRP A 14 3.35 20.43 -4.09
C TRP A 14 2.70 20.45 -2.72
N TRP A 15 1.38 20.59 -2.66
CA TRP A 15 0.63 20.51 -1.42
C TRP A 15 0.75 19.16 -0.75
N ALA A 16 0.78 18.06 -1.50
CA ALA A 16 1.02 16.73 -0.96
C ALA A 16 2.37 16.65 -0.24
N ILE A 17 3.43 17.24 -0.82
CA ILE A 17 4.77 17.29 -0.22
C ILE A 17 4.77 18.15 1.04
N TRP A 18 4.15 19.33 0.99
CA TRP A 18 4.13 20.26 2.12
C TRP A 18 3.28 19.75 3.28
N LEU A 19 2.12 19.14 3.02
CA LEU A 19 1.26 18.55 4.04
C LEU A 19 1.98 17.39 4.74
N ALA A 20 2.53 16.45 3.97
CA ALA A 20 3.28 15.34 4.55
C ALA A 20 4.53 15.82 5.29
N GLY A 21 5.29 16.76 4.70
CA GLY A 21 6.48 17.35 5.34
C GLY A 21 6.18 18.07 6.64
N LEU A 22 5.10 18.85 6.71
CA LEU A 22 4.69 19.57 7.92
C LEU A 22 4.26 18.60 9.02
N LEU A 23 3.47 17.57 8.68
CA LEU A 23 3.04 16.56 9.64
C LEU A 23 4.21 15.69 10.12
N MET A 24 5.09 15.24 9.23
CA MET A 24 6.31 14.53 9.59
C MET A 24 7.21 15.37 10.49
N LEU A 25 7.37 16.66 10.19
CA LEU A 25 8.12 17.58 11.05
C LEU A 25 7.49 17.64 12.44
N GLY A 26 6.17 17.74 12.54
CA GLY A 26 5.45 17.71 13.82
C GLY A 26 5.66 16.42 14.62
N VAL A 27 5.81 15.27 13.95
CA VAL A 27 6.15 14.00 14.60
C VAL A 27 7.61 13.98 15.06
N VAL A 28 8.55 14.38 14.19
CA VAL A 28 9.99 14.43 14.49
C VAL A 28 10.28 15.38 15.65
N THR A 29 9.53 16.48 15.77
CA THR A 29 9.65 17.46 16.88
C THR A 29 8.80 17.12 18.10
N GLU A 30 8.15 15.95 18.14
CA GLU A 30 7.29 15.48 19.24
C GLU A 30 6.05 16.34 19.52
N ILE A 31 5.74 17.32 18.68
CA ILE A 31 4.47 18.05 18.73
C ILE A 31 3.29 17.09 18.51
N ILE A 32 3.50 16.07 17.69
CA ILE A 32 2.54 14.99 17.42
C ILE A 32 3.16 13.67 17.85
N SER A 33 2.78 13.17 19.02
CA SER A 33 3.32 11.92 19.58
C SER A 33 2.51 10.67 19.22
N ALA A 34 1.28 10.83 18.75
CA ALA A 34 0.42 9.72 18.35
C ALA A 34 -0.66 10.18 17.36
N VAL A 35 -1.08 9.26 16.48
CA VAL A 35 -2.25 9.45 15.62
C VAL A 35 -3.40 8.59 16.14
N PRO A 36 -4.55 9.18 16.47
CA PRO A 36 -5.71 8.42 16.93
C PRO A 36 -6.18 7.41 15.89
N SER A 37 -6.45 6.19 16.33
CA SER A 37 -6.95 5.08 15.50
C SER A 37 -8.20 4.43 16.10
N VAL A 38 -8.97 3.75 15.27
CA VAL A 38 -10.16 3.01 15.70
C VAL A 38 -9.74 1.73 16.43
N GLY A 39 -10.42 1.38 17.53
CA GLY A 39 -10.15 0.17 18.30
C GLY A 39 -10.50 -1.12 17.56
N ARG A 40 -9.93 -2.23 18.03
CA ARG A 40 -10.41 -3.56 17.66
C ARG A 40 -11.68 -3.86 18.44
N TRP A 41 -12.56 -4.64 17.83
CA TRP A 41 -13.78 -5.14 18.46
C TRP A 41 -14.02 -6.56 17.97
N ALA A 42 -14.91 -7.29 18.65
CA ALA A 42 -15.26 -8.66 18.31
C ALA A 42 -16.77 -8.88 18.22
N THR A 43 -17.56 -8.24 19.10
CA THR A 43 -19.01 -8.46 19.13
C THR A 43 -19.78 -7.23 18.65
N LEU A 44 -19.55 -6.08 19.29
CA LEU A 44 -20.26 -4.84 19.00
C LEU A 44 -19.30 -3.77 18.47
N PRO A 45 -19.63 -3.08 17.37
CA PRO A 45 -18.80 -2.02 16.81
C PRO A 45 -18.52 -0.87 17.80
N THR A 46 -19.38 -0.68 18.78
CA THR A 46 -19.24 0.36 19.82
C THR A 46 -18.03 0.12 20.72
N GLU A 47 -17.55 -1.12 20.86
CA GLU A 47 -16.33 -1.48 21.60
C GLU A 47 -15.07 -0.83 21.01
N ALA A 48 -15.12 -0.42 19.74
CA ALA A 48 -13.99 0.21 19.05
C ALA A 48 -13.72 1.66 19.49
N PHE A 49 -14.63 2.29 20.23
CA PHE A 49 -14.64 3.73 20.49
C PHE A 49 -14.38 4.23 21.93
N PRO A 50 -14.50 3.44 23.02
CA PRO A 50 -14.26 3.94 24.38
C PRO A 50 -12.89 4.61 24.51
N GLY A 51 -12.87 5.85 25.02
CA GLY A 51 -11.65 6.65 25.19
C GLY A 51 -11.01 7.20 23.89
N ARG A 52 -11.50 6.81 22.71
CA ARG A 52 -10.89 7.15 21.40
C ARG A 52 -11.61 8.27 20.66
N VAL A 53 -12.88 8.53 20.96
CA VAL A 53 -13.70 9.55 20.29
C VAL A 53 -13.07 10.95 20.30
N PRO A 54 -12.56 11.48 21.43
CA PRO A 54 -11.92 12.80 21.43
C PRO A 54 -10.70 12.87 20.51
N GLY A 55 -9.90 11.80 20.45
CA GLY A 55 -8.77 11.70 19.54
C GLY A 55 -9.20 11.66 18.08
N LEU A 56 -10.22 10.87 17.72
CA LEU A 56 -10.73 10.85 16.35
C LEU A 56 -11.29 12.20 15.91
N LEU A 57 -11.95 12.93 16.82
CA LEU A 57 -12.43 14.29 16.57
C LEU A 57 -11.28 15.28 16.39
N SER A 58 -10.24 15.21 17.24
CA SER A 58 -9.07 16.09 17.11
C SER A 58 -8.28 15.83 15.83
N LEU A 59 -8.15 14.55 15.43
CA LEU A 59 -7.57 14.16 14.15
C LEU A 59 -8.38 14.71 12.98
N GLY A 60 -9.70 14.51 12.99
CA GLY A 60 -10.61 15.03 11.96
C GLY A 60 -10.52 16.55 11.85
N LEU A 61 -10.47 17.25 12.98
CA LEU A 61 -10.31 18.71 13.04
C LEU A 61 -8.94 19.16 12.50
N GLY A 62 -7.86 18.49 12.90
CA GLY A 62 -6.51 18.78 12.41
C GLY A 62 -6.39 18.60 10.90
N LEU A 63 -6.92 17.48 10.37
CA LEU A 63 -6.90 17.19 8.93
C LEU A 63 -7.79 18.15 8.13
N VAL A 64 -8.99 18.49 8.62
CA VAL A 64 -9.87 19.42 7.90
C VAL A 64 -9.28 20.82 7.85
N ILE A 65 -8.62 21.28 8.92
CA ILE A 65 -7.97 22.60 8.96
C ILE A 65 -6.77 22.61 8.01
N THR A 66 -5.83 21.67 8.17
CA THR A 66 -4.58 21.65 7.40
C THR A 66 -4.85 21.48 5.90
N ILE A 67 -5.72 20.54 5.52
CA ILE A 67 -6.06 20.31 4.12
C ILE A 67 -7.02 21.39 3.60
N GLY A 68 -7.91 21.92 4.44
CA GLY A 68 -8.79 23.03 4.08
C GLY A 68 -8.02 24.30 3.72
N ILE A 69 -6.92 24.60 4.43
CA ILE A 69 -5.99 25.68 4.08
C ILE A 69 -5.37 25.41 2.69
N ALA A 70 -4.87 24.19 2.46
CA ALA A 70 -4.32 23.81 1.17
C ALA A 70 -5.33 24.03 0.04
N VAL A 71 -6.56 23.52 0.20
CA VAL A 71 -7.63 23.64 -0.80
C VAL A 71 -8.07 25.10 -1.00
N HIS A 72 -8.15 25.91 0.07
CA HIS A 72 -8.42 27.34 -0.04
C HIS A 72 -7.36 28.05 -0.89
N THR A 73 -6.09 27.77 -0.62
CA THR A 73 -4.96 28.37 -1.36
C THR A 73 -4.85 27.84 -2.79
N MET A 74 -5.35 26.64 -3.08
CA MET A 74 -5.40 26.07 -4.43
C MET A 74 -6.55 26.57 -5.28
N SER A 75 -7.80 26.34 -4.86
CA SER A 75 -9.00 26.59 -5.67
C SER A 75 -9.90 27.70 -5.11
N GLY A 76 -9.70 28.13 -3.87
CA GLY A 76 -10.58 29.09 -3.19
C GLY A 76 -11.81 28.46 -2.53
N ASP A 77 -12.06 27.17 -2.75
CA ASP A 77 -13.26 26.46 -2.24
C ASP A 77 -13.11 25.93 -0.81
N GLY A 78 -12.18 26.47 -0.01
CA GLY A 78 -11.87 25.95 1.33
C GLY A 78 -13.09 25.77 2.25
N GLN A 79 -14.05 26.70 2.22
CA GLN A 79 -15.27 26.58 3.01
C GLN A 79 -16.13 25.38 2.60
N ARG A 80 -16.31 25.18 1.29
CA ARG A 80 -17.07 24.04 0.75
C ARG A 80 -16.36 22.73 1.06
N TYR A 81 -15.03 22.73 1.00
CA TYR A 81 -14.20 21.59 1.40
C TYR A 81 -14.46 21.21 2.87
N THR A 82 -14.42 22.17 3.79
CA THR A 82 -14.59 21.88 5.23
C THR A 82 -15.91 21.19 5.52
N THR A 83 -17.02 21.65 4.93
CA THR A 83 -18.32 20.99 5.10
C THR A 83 -18.37 19.62 4.44
N ALA A 84 -17.79 19.49 3.25
CA ALA A 84 -17.75 18.25 2.49
C ALA A 84 -16.81 17.18 3.08
N PHE A 85 -15.82 17.57 3.88
CA PHE A 85 -14.84 16.66 4.48
C PHE A 85 -15.45 15.80 5.59
N ILE A 86 -16.37 16.36 6.37
CA ILE A 86 -17.02 15.66 7.50
C ILE A 86 -17.57 14.28 7.10
N PRO A 87 -18.46 14.15 6.10
CA PRO A 87 -18.96 12.84 5.70
C PRO A 87 -17.86 11.91 5.16
N ILE A 88 -16.85 12.43 4.45
CA ILE A 88 -15.74 11.60 3.94
C ILE A 88 -14.92 11.03 5.10
N PHE A 89 -14.63 11.85 6.12
CA PHE A 89 -13.94 11.41 7.32
C PHE A 89 -14.78 10.40 8.11
N CYS A 90 -16.08 10.63 8.26
CA CYS A 90 -16.98 9.66 8.88
C CYS A 90 -16.98 8.31 8.14
N LEU A 91 -17.03 8.32 6.81
CA LEU A 91 -16.93 7.09 6.01
C LEU A 91 -15.57 6.40 6.18
N ALA A 92 -14.48 7.15 6.30
CA ALA A 92 -13.15 6.60 6.60
C ALA A 92 -13.10 5.96 8.00
N VAL A 93 -13.71 6.59 9.01
CA VAL A 93 -13.87 6.01 10.36
C VAL A 93 -14.66 4.71 10.27
N VAL A 94 -15.80 4.69 9.57
CA VAL A 94 -16.60 3.47 9.37
C VAL A 94 -15.78 2.36 8.69
N ALA A 95 -15.03 2.69 7.64
CA ALA A 95 -14.16 1.73 6.97
C ALA A 95 -13.11 1.12 7.91
N TYR A 96 -12.48 1.95 8.76
CA TYR A 96 -11.56 1.48 9.79
C TYR A 96 -12.26 0.63 10.86
N THR A 97 -13.45 1.02 11.30
CA THR A 97 -14.24 0.22 12.24
C THR A 97 -14.50 -1.16 11.66
N VAL A 98 -15.03 -1.25 10.45
CA VAL A 98 -15.31 -2.56 9.81
C VAL A 98 -14.03 -3.37 9.63
N ALA A 99 -12.93 -2.75 9.18
CA ALA A 99 -11.66 -3.44 8.99
C ALA A 99 -11.00 -3.93 10.30
N ASN A 100 -11.30 -3.30 11.43
CA ASN A 100 -10.73 -3.67 12.74
C ASN A 100 -11.56 -4.71 13.49
N GLN A 101 -12.61 -5.25 12.87
CA GLN A 101 -13.32 -6.41 13.40
C GLN A 101 -12.43 -7.65 13.35
N THR A 102 -12.38 -8.42 14.44
CA THR A 102 -11.47 -9.59 14.57
C THR A 102 -11.52 -10.53 13.37
N GLY A 103 -12.72 -10.99 12.98
CA GLY A 103 -12.88 -11.94 11.86
C GLY A 103 -12.53 -11.35 10.49
N ILE A 104 -12.88 -10.08 10.24
CA ILE A 104 -12.60 -9.40 8.96
C ILE A 104 -11.10 -9.16 8.80
N ARG A 105 -10.45 -8.75 9.88
CA ARG A 105 -9.01 -8.55 9.93
C ARG A 105 -8.26 -9.88 9.73
N ALA A 106 -8.74 -10.96 10.36
CA ALA A 106 -8.19 -12.30 10.16
C ALA A 106 -8.35 -12.77 8.71
N ALA A 107 -9.44 -12.40 8.03
CA ALA A 107 -9.65 -12.67 6.61
C ALA A 107 -8.79 -11.80 5.67
N GLY A 108 -7.98 -10.87 6.19
CA GLY A 108 -7.06 -10.05 5.41
C GLY A 108 -7.68 -8.82 4.73
N PHE A 109 -8.96 -8.51 5.00
CA PHE A 109 -9.63 -7.34 4.43
C PHE A 109 -9.31 -6.06 5.21
N GLY A 110 -8.28 -5.34 4.78
CA GLY A 110 -7.87 -4.08 5.40
C GLY A 110 -8.81 -2.89 5.11
N TYR A 111 -8.56 -1.77 5.78
CA TYR A 111 -9.36 -0.54 5.66
C TYR A 111 -9.49 -0.04 4.21
N ALA A 112 -8.46 -0.23 3.37
CA ALA A 112 -8.47 0.21 1.98
C ALA A 112 -9.56 -0.47 1.15
N PHE A 113 -9.80 -1.78 1.38
CA PHE A 113 -10.87 -2.53 0.74
C PHE A 113 -12.23 -1.97 1.12
N TRP A 114 -12.48 -1.82 2.43
CA TRP A 114 -13.76 -1.32 2.95
C TRP A 114 -14.02 0.13 2.56
N ALA A 115 -13.00 0.98 2.60
CA ALA A 115 -13.08 2.38 2.16
C ALA A 115 -13.54 2.47 0.70
N LEU A 116 -12.91 1.69 -0.20
CA LEU A 116 -13.27 1.64 -1.60
C LEU A 116 -14.69 1.06 -1.80
N LEU A 117 -15.00 -0.05 -1.12
CA LEU A 117 -16.28 -0.74 -1.25
C LEU A 117 -17.46 0.13 -0.78
N ILE A 118 -17.32 0.78 0.37
CA ILE A 118 -18.36 1.68 0.93
C ILE A 118 -18.57 2.86 -0.02
N GLY A 119 -17.49 3.50 -0.49
CA GLY A 119 -17.59 4.61 -1.44
C GLY A 119 -18.28 4.18 -2.75
N LEU A 120 -17.89 3.04 -3.30
CA LEU A 120 -18.46 2.47 -4.52
C LEU A 120 -19.94 2.12 -4.35
N PHE A 121 -20.29 1.53 -3.21
CA PHE A 121 -21.68 1.22 -2.88
C PHE A 121 -22.54 2.48 -2.85
N ILE A 122 -22.09 3.54 -2.17
CA ILE A 122 -22.81 4.81 -2.09
C ILE A 122 -22.95 5.45 -3.48
N ALA A 123 -21.86 5.51 -4.25
CA ALA A 123 -21.85 6.13 -5.58
C ALA A 123 -22.82 5.47 -6.57
N ASN A 124 -23.08 4.17 -6.41
CA ASN A 124 -23.90 3.38 -7.33
C ASN A 124 -25.31 3.08 -6.84
N THR A 125 -25.64 3.37 -5.57
CA THR A 125 -26.99 3.19 -5.03
C THR A 125 -27.73 4.51 -4.91
N ILE A 126 -27.19 5.44 -4.13
CA ILE A 126 -27.79 6.75 -3.83
C ILE A 126 -27.20 7.83 -4.74
N GLY A 127 -25.97 7.62 -5.24
CA GLY A 127 -25.21 8.62 -5.98
C GLY A 127 -24.50 9.58 -5.04
N THR A 128 -23.38 10.14 -5.50
CA THR A 128 -22.55 11.05 -4.70
C THR A 128 -23.07 12.49 -4.82
N PRO A 129 -23.55 13.11 -3.73
CA PRO A 129 -24.08 14.47 -3.76
C PRO A 129 -23.06 15.50 -4.27
N GLN A 130 -23.53 16.48 -5.05
CA GLN A 130 -22.66 17.47 -5.68
C GLN A 130 -21.84 18.28 -4.66
N TRP A 131 -22.39 18.57 -3.48
CA TRP A 131 -21.68 19.32 -2.43
C TRP A 131 -20.51 18.55 -1.83
N MET A 132 -20.59 17.21 -1.77
CA MET A 132 -19.49 16.37 -1.26
C MET A 132 -18.27 16.40 -2.18
N LYS A 133 -18.45 16.65 -3.48
CA LYS A 133 -17.36 16.67 -4.47
C LYS A 133 -16.24 17.65 -4.14
N ALA A 134 -16.50 18.69 -3.36
CA ALA A 134 -15.47 19.65 -2.94
C ALA A 134 -14.35 18.99 -2.12
N ALA A 135 -14.67 17.95 -1.34
CA ALA A 135 -13.71 17.21 -0.53
C ALA A 135 -13.24 15.89 -1.15
N ILE A 136 -13.78 15.49 -2.30
CA ILE A 136 -13.33 14.30 -3.02
C ILE A 136 -12.03 14.64 -3.78
N ARG A 137 -10.94 14.72 -3.03
CA ARG A 137 -9.59 15.06 -3.50
C ARG A 137 -8.69 13.84 -3.45
N SER A 138 -9.12 12.77 -4.11
CA SER A 138 -8.43 11.47 -4.13
C SER A 138 -6.95 11.59 -4.48
N GLU A 139 -6.59 12.41 -5.47
CA GLU A 139 -5.19 12.66 -5.85
C GLU A 139 -4.38 13.39 -4.76
N LEU A 140 -4.93 14.39 -4.09
CA LEU A 140 -4.23 15.07 -3.00
C LEU A 140 -3.96 14.11 -1.84
N TYR A 141 -4.98 13.34 -1.43
CA TYR A 141 -4.86 12.38 -0.33
C TYR A 141 -3.87 11.27 -0.65
N ILE A 142 -3.96 10.70 -1.85
CA ILE A 142 -3.12 9.58 -2.27
C ILE A 142 -1.65 9.99 -2.39
N LYS A 143 -1.37 11.17 -2.97
CA LYS A 143 -0.01 11.70 -3.11
C LYS A 143 0.58 12.04 -1.74
N THR A 144 -0.21 12.58 -0.83
CA THR A 144 0.25 12.89 0.55
C THR A 144 0.62 11.60 1.28
N GLY A 145 -0.23 10.57 1.23
CA GLY A 145 0.07 9.26 1.80
C GLY A 145 1.31 8.60 1.17
N LEU A 146 1.52 8.77 -0.14
CA LEU A 146 2.74 8.28 -0.79
C LEU A 146 4.01 8.98 -0.27
N VAL A 147 3.97 10.28 0.01
CA VAL A 147 5.15 10.96 0.58
C VAL A 147 5.51 10.39 1.96
N PHE A 148 4.51 10.09 2.82
CA PHE A 148 4.75 9.35 4.07
C PHE A 148 5.30 7.94 3.83
N LEU A 149 4.79 7.22 2.83
CA LEU A 149 5.32 5.90 2.46
C LEU A 149 6.82 5.98 2.11
N GLY A 150 7.27 7.09 1.54
CA GLY A 150 8.69 7.34 1.27
C GLY A 150 9.55 7.29 2.54
N ALA A 151 9.06 7.80 3.67
CA ALA A 151 9.78 7.76 4.94
C ALA A 151 10.03 6.32 5.44
N GLU A 152 9.11 5.39 5.16
CA GLU A 152 9.23 3.97 5.55
C GLU A 152 10.27 3.21 4.70
N VAL A 153 10.65 3.74 3.53
CA VAL A 153 11.65 3.13 2.65
C VAL A 153 13.06 3.50 3.11
N LEU A 154 13.56 2.72 4.08
CA LEU A 154 14.90 2.89 4.64
C LEU A 154 15.95 2.15 3.80
N PHE A 155 16.83 2.88 3.12
CA PHE A 155 17.92 2.31 2.32
C PHE A 155 18.88 1.43 3.14
N GLY A 156 19.11 1.77 4.41
CA GLY A 156 19.92 0.95 5.31
C GLY A 156 19.31 -0.42 5.58
N ASN A 157 17.98 -0.51 5.69
CA ASN A 157 17.28 -1.77 5.90
C ASN A 157 17.36 -2.64 4.64
N ILE A 158 17.23 -2.06 3.44
CA ILE A 158 17.33 -2.79 2.15
C ILE A 158 18.64 -3.58 2.04
N LEU A 159 19.76 -3.00 2.48
CA LEU A 159 21.07 -3.64 2.43
C LEU A 159 21.23 -4.77 3.45
N ASN A 160 20.51 -4.69 4.58
CA ASN A 160 20.59 -5.65 5.68
C ASN A 160 19.57 -6.81 5.57
N LEU A 161 18.55 -6.70 4.71
CA LEU A 161 17.45 -7.67 4.56
C LEU A 161 17.83 -8.97 3.80
N GLY A 162 19.12 -9.15 3.49
CA GLY A 162 19.69 -10.37 2.91
C GLY A 162 19.66 -10.43 1.39
N LEU A 163 20.77 -10.87 0.80
CA LEU A 163 20.92 -11.08 -0.66
C LEU A 163 19.82 -11.97 -1.28
N PRO A 164 19.34 -13.06 -0.61
CA PRO A 164 18.29 -13.91 -1.18
C PRO A 164 16.96 -13.17 -1.38
N GLY A 165 16.50 -12.40 -0.39
CA GLY A 165 15.26 -11.63 -0.48
C GLY A 165 15.35 -10.51 -1.52
N LEU A 166 16.51 -9.85 -1.58
CA LEU A 166 16.80 -8.83 -2.59
C LEU A 166 16.76 -9.42 -4.00
N PHE A 167 17.36 -10.59 -4.22
CA PHE A 167 17.34 -11.28 -5.51
C PHE A 167 15.91 -11.57 -5.95
N VAL A 168 15.08 -12.18 -5.10
CA VAL A 168 13.69 -12.49 -5.45
C VAL A 168 12.94 -11.21 -5.82
N ALA A 169 13.00 -10.17 -5.00
CA ALA A 169 12.29 -8.93 -5.25
C ALA A 169 12.78 -8.21 -6.52
N TRP A 170 14.09 -8.00 -6.67
CA TRP A 170 14.67 -7.24 -7.78
C TRP A 170 14.71 -7.98 -9.11
N PHE A 171 14.66 -9.31 -9.10
CA PHE A 171 14.59 -10.10 -10.32
C PHE A 171 13.14 -10.28 -10.79
N VAL A 172 12.27 -10.79 -9.91
CA VAL A 172 10.90 -11.16 -10.28
C VAL A 172 10.09 -9.93 -10.67
N THR A 173 10.10 -8.89 -9.83
CA THR A 173 9.26 -7.69 -9.99
C THR A 173 9.38 -7.06 -11.39
N PRO A 174 10.58 -6.68 -11.88
CA PRO A 174 10.69 -6.08 -13.21
C PRO A 174 10.35 -7.06 -14.33
N VAL A 175 10.68 -8.35 -14.18
CA VAL A 175 10.38 -9.37 -15.21
C VAL A 175 8.88 -9.53 -15.38
N VAL A 176 8.12 -9.66 -14.29
CA VAL A 176 6.66 -9.77 -14.32
C VAL A 176 6.03 -8.48 -14.83
N LEU A 177 6.49 -7.32 -14.36
CA LEU A 177 5.96 -6.02 -14.79
C LEU A 177 6.13 -5.81 -16.30
N ILE A 178 7.32 -6.07 -16.84
CA ILE A 178 7.61 -5.95 -18.28
C ILE A 178 6.80 -6.98 -19.07
N PHE A 179 6.76 -8.24 -18.62
CA PHE A 179 5.99 -9.29 -19.25
C PHE A 179 4.52 -8.91 -19.36
N MET A 180 3.88 -8.50 -18.25
CA MET A 180 2.47 -8.12 -18.22
C MET A 180 2.20 -6.88 -19.07
N TYR A 181 3.08 -5.87 -19.02
CA TYR A 181 2.92 -4.70 -19.87
C TYR A 181 2.95 -5.06 -21.35
N GLN A 182 3.91 -5.89 -21.75
CA GLN A 182 4.10 -6.36 -23.11
C GLN A 182 2.95 -7.28 -23.58
N PHE A 183 2.48 -8.17 -22.71
CA PHE A 183 1.35 -9.06 -22.95
C PHE A 183 0.04 -8.27 -23.09
N GLY A 184 -0.26 -7.37 -22.16
CA GLY A 184 -1.46 -6.55 -22.16
C GLY A 184 -1.55 -5.60 -23.36
N THR A 185 -0.43 -4.99 -23.77
CA THR A 185 -0.40 -4.04 -24.88
C THR A 185 -0.32 -4.69 -26.25
N ARG A 186 0.51 -5.72 -26.46
CA ARG A 186 0.70 -6.31 -27.80
C ARG A 186 -0.17 -7.53 -28.08
N ILE A 187 -0.44 -8.36 -27.08
CA ILE A 187 -1.21 -9.61 -27.26
C ILE A 187 -2.68 -9.35 -27.00
N LEU A 188 -3.04 -8.88 -25.79
CA LEU A 188 -4.43 -8.57 -25.46
C LEU A 188 -4.93 -7.29 -26.11
N LYS A 189 -4.02 -6.42 -26.56
CA LYS A 189 -4.34 -5.14 -27.24
C LYS A 189 -5.35 -4.31 -26.43
N ILE A 190 -5.11 -4.19 -25.13
CA ILE A 190 -5.92 -3.34 -24.26
C ILE A 190 -5.64 -1.89 -24.65
N GLY A 191 -6.69 -1.14 -24.99
CA GLY A 191 -6.56 0.22 -25.52
C GLY A 191 -5.98 1.21 -24.51
N SER A 192 -6.28 1.05 -23.21
CA SER A 192 -5.71 1.88 -22.16
C SER A 192 -4.36 1.31 -21.69
N ARG A 193 -3.27 1.98 -22.09
CA ARG A 193 -1.92 1.61 -21.62
C ARG A 193 -1.78 1.82 -20.11
N SER A 194 -2.44 2.86 -19.54
CA SER A 194 -2.38 3.18 -18.11
C SER A 194 -3.02 2.06 -17.28
N LEU A 195 -4.17 1.53 -17.73
CA LEU A 195 -4.78 0.37 -17.09
C LEU A 195 -3.83 -0.84 -17.08
N VAL A 196 -3.17 -1.13 -18.21
CA VAL A 196 -2.25 -2.27 -18.30
C VAL A 196 -1.10 -2.14 -17.31
N ILE A 197 -0.42 -0.98 -17.25
CA ILE A 197 0.72 -0.81 -16.35
C ILE A 197 0.30 -0.80 -14.88
N VAL A 198 -0.89 -0.26 -14.56
CA VAL A 198 -1.41 -0.27 -13.18
C VAL A 198 -1.76 -1.69 -12.74
N ILE A 199 -2.39 -2.50 -13.61
CA ILE A 199 -2.63 -3.92 -13.34
C ILE A 199 -1.29 -4.66 -13.18
N ALA A 200 -0.34 -4.44 -14.10
CA ALA A 200 0.98 -5.06 -14.04
C ALA A 200 1.71 -4.74 -12.72
N ALA A 201 1.70 -3.47 -12.31
CA ALA A 201 2.31 -3.03 -11.06
C ALA A 201 1.59 -3.58 -9.81
N ALA A 202 0.26 -3.68 -9.85
CA ALA A 202 -0.50 -4.29 -8.76
C ALA A 202 -0.06 -5.75 -8.55
N THR A 203 -0.02 -6.53 -9.62
CA THR A 203 0.29 -7.97 -9.59
C THR A 203 1.77 -8.29 -9.32
N SER A 204 2.71 -7.43 -9.74
CA SER A 204 4.16 -7.75 -9.71
C SER A 204 4.92 -7.19 -8.51
N VAL A 205 4.34 -6.25 -7.76
CA VAL A 205 5.01 -5.55 -6.66
C VAL A 205 4.27 -5.85 -5.35
N CYS A 206 3.46 -4.93 -4.85
CA CYS A 206 2.87 -5.01 -3.51
C CYS A 206 1.34 -4.80 -3.53
N GLY A 207 0.70 -5.16 -4.65
CA GLY A 207 -0.73 -4.95 -4.81
C GLY A 207 -1.10 -3.47 -4.83
N VAL A 208 -1.88 -3.10 -3.83
CA VAL A 208 -2.60 -1.84 -3.76
C VAL A 208 -1.66 -0.63 -3.78
N SER A 209 -0.61 -0.59 -2.93
CA SER A 209 0.29 0.57 -2.86
C SER A 209 1.08 0.79 -4.16
N ALA A 210 1.41 -0.27 -4.89
CA ALA A 210 2.08 -0.18 -6.18
C ALA A 210 1.11 0.29 -7.27
N ALA A 211 -0.11 -0.25 -7.31
CA ALA A 211 -1.17 0.23 -8.20
C ALA A 211 -1.40 1.73 -8.02
N ILE A 212 -1.46 2.19 -6.76
CA ILE A 212 -1.58 3.60 -6.41
C ILE A 212 -0.40 4.43 -6.96
N ALA A 213 0.83 4.05 -6.63
CA ALA A 213 2.02 4.82 -7.00
C ALA A 213 2.19 4.88 -8.52
N VAL A 214 1.96 3.77 -9.19
CA VAL A 214 2.01 3.65 -10.66
C VAL A 214 0.84 4.36 -11.33
N ALA A 215 -0.37 4.32 -10.77
CA ALA A 215 -1.50 5.09 -11.29
C ALA A 215 -1.23 6.60 -11.23
N ALA A 216 -0.65 7.08 -10.13
CA ALA A 216 -0.24 8.48 -10.00
C ALA A 216 0.92 8.82 -10.96
N ALA A 217 1.87 7.90 -11.16
CA ALA A 217 2.99 8.07 -12.08
C ALA A 217 2.57 8.09 -13.56
N ALA A 218 1.64 7.22 -13.94
CA ALA A 218 1.10 7.05 -15.29
C ALA A 218 -0.16 7.89 -15.56
N ARG A 219 -0.59 8.72 -14.61
CA ARG A 219 -1.84 9.51 -14.68
C ARG A 219 -3.07 8.67 -15.07
N ALA A 220 -3.17 7.47 -14.50
CA ALA A 220 -4.26 6.55 -14.76
C ALA A 220 -5.61 7.13 -14.29
N LYS A 221 -6.69 6.71 -14.94
CA LYS A 221 -8.04 7.13 -14.52
C LYS A 221 -8.40 6.47 -13.19
N LYS A 222 -9.25 7.15 -12.41
CA LYS A 222 -9.70 6.65 -11.09
C LYS A 222 -10.36 5.27 -11.20
N ASP A 223 -11.20 5.06 -12.20
CA ASP A 223 -11.83 3.76 -12.45
C ASP A 223 -10.83 2.65 -12.82
N GLU A 224 -9.71 2.99 -13.50
CA GLU A 224 -8.66 2.01 -13.82
C GLU A 224 -7.92 1.57 -12.55
N LEU A 225 -7.63 2.51 -11.66
CA LEU A 225 -7.08 2.23 -10.33
C LEU A 225 -8.06 1.39 -9.50
N THR A 226 -9.34 1.76 -9.46
CA THR A 226 -10.40 1.00 -8.77
C THR A 226 -10.46 -0.43 -9.26
N LEU A 227 -10.43 -0.64 -10.57
CA LEU A 227 -10.47 -1.97 -11.18
C LEU A 227 -9.23 -2.80 -10.78
N ALA A 228 -8.03 -2.24 -10.91
CA ALA A 228 -6.79 -2.93 -10.56
C ALA A 228 -6.71 -3.28 -9.06
N VAL A 229 -7.07 -2.35 -8.19
CA VAL A 229 -7.11 -2.55 -6.73
C VAL A 229 -8.15 -3.60 -6.35
N GLY A 230 -9.35 -3.55 -6.95
CA GLY A 230 -10.40 -4.53 -6.72
C GLY A 230 -9.97 -5.95 -7.09
N MET A 231 -9.35 -6.14 -8.26
CA MET A 231 -8.80 -7.44 -8.66
C MET A 231 -7.70 -7.91 -7.71
N SER A 232 -6.76 -7.03 -7.37
CA SER A 232 -5.65 -7.35 -6.47
C SER A 232 -6.12 -7.82 -5.08
N LEU A 233 -7.11 -7.15 -4.49
CA LEU A 233 -7.65 -7.51 -3.18
C LEU A 233 -8.37 -8.86 -3.19
N ILE A 234 -9.16 -9.15 -4.23
CA ILE A 234 -9.85 -10.44 -4.36
C ILE A 234 -8.83 -11.59 -4.43
N PHE A 235 -7.82 -11.46 -5.29
CA PHE A 235 -6.81 -12.50 -5.45
C PHE A 235 -5.90 -12.64 -4.23
N THR A 236 -5.61 -11.54 -3.52
CA THR A 236 -4.85 -11.57 -2.27
C THR A 236 -5.49 -12.50 -1.25
N VAL A 237 -6.81 -12.41 -1.05
CA VAL A 237 -7.55 -13.24 -0.10
C VAL A 237 -7.49 -14.71 -0.51
N VAL A 238 -7.70 -14.99 -1.80
CA VAL A 238 -7.61 -16.36 -2.33
C VAL A 238 -6.21 -16.94 -2.08
N MET A 239 -5.16 -16.18 -2.37
CA MET A 239 -3.78 -16.65 -2.22
C MET A 239 -3.33 -16.80 -0.78
N MET A 240 -3.78 -15.90 0.10
CA MET A 240 -3.52 -15.98 1.53
C MET A 240 -3.91 -17.34 2.11
N VAL A 241 -5.03 -17.91 1.65
CA VAL A 241 -5.53 -19.20 2.09
C VAL A 241 -4.93 -20.34 1.27
N ALA A 242 -4.88 -20.19 -0.06
CA ALA A 242 -4.48 -21.27 -0.95
C ALA A 242 -2.99 -21.60 -0.86
N MET A 243 -2.10 -20.59 -0.76
CA MET A 243 -0.66 -20.83 -0.84
C MET A 243 -0.10 -21.61 0.36
N PRO A 244 -0.44 -21.28 1.62
CA PRO A 244 -0.01 -22.10 2.77
C PRO A 244 -0.51 -23.55 2.66
N ALA A 245 -1.74 -23.76 2.17
CA ALA A 245 -2.28 -25.10 1.94
C ALA A 245 -1.47 -25.87 0.89
N VAL A 246 -1.10 -25.22 -0.22
CA VAL A 246 -0.24 -25.82 -1.25
C VAL A 246 1.15 -26.16 -0.68
N VAL A 247 1.76 -25.26 0.11
CA VAL A 247 3.06 -25.50 0.74
C VAL A 247 3.02 -26.74 1.64
N ARG A 248 2.01 -26.84 2.51
CA ARG A 248 1.84 -27.97 3.43
C ARG A 248 1.55 -29.29 2.69
N THR A 249 0.66 -29.27 1.70
CA THR A 249 0.26 -30.49 0.96
C THR A 249 1.37 -31.06 0.09
N LEU A 250 2.23 -30.20 -0.47
CA LEU A 250 3.41 -30.62 -1.24
C LEU A 250 4.61 -31.01 -0.35
N GLY A 251 4.51 -30.86 0.97
CA GLY A 251 5.63 -31.11 1.89
C GLY A 251 6.83 -30.21 1.63
N MET A 252 6.59 -28.99 1.14
CA MET A 252 7.65 -28.07 0.74
C MET A 252 8.36 -27.48 1.95
N ASP A 253 9.66 -27.21 1.79
CA ASP A 253 10.47 -26.54 2.80
C ASP A 253 9.80 -25.22 3.25
N PRO A 254 9.51 -25.02 4.55
CA PRO A 254 8.79 -23.86 5.05
C PRO A 254 9.48 -22.52 4.75
N VAL A 255 10.82 -22.49 4.66
CA VAL A 255 11.58 -21.27 4.34
C VAL A 255 11.40 -20.89 2.87
N VAL A 256 11.46 -21.88 1.97
CA VAL A 256 11.17 -21.65 0.55
C VAL A 256 9.71 -21.26 0.34
N GLY A 257 8.79 -21.96 1.03
CA GLY A 257 7.36 -21.64 1.02
C GLY A 257 7.06 -20.22 1.52
N ALA A 258 7.72 -19.79 2.59
CA ALA A 258 7.63 -18.44 3.14
C ALA A 258 8.10 -17.38 2.14
N ALA A 259 9.28 -17.57 1.54
CA ALA A 259 9.80 -16.66 0.52
C ALA A 259 8.87 -16.58 -0.70
N TRP A 260 8.28 -17.71 -1.09
CA TRP A 260 7.31 -17.76 -2.18
C TRP A 260 6.04 -16.97 -1.86
N ILE A 261 5.45 -17.16 -0.68
CA ILE A 261 4.30 -16.39 -0.20
C ILE A 261 4.64 -14.90 -0.13
N GLY A 262 5.78 -14.56 0.46
CA GLY A 262 6.26 -13.18 0.60
C GLY A 262 6.44 -12.45 -0.73
N GLY A 263 6.88 -13.15 -1.78
CA GLY A 263 7.07 -12.54 -3.11
C GLY A 263 5.82 -12.51 -4.00
N THR A 264 4.71 -13.15 -3.61
CA THR A 264 3.52 -13.33 -4.47
C THR A 264 2.22 -12.77 -3.90
N VAL A 265 2.04 -12.79 -2.58
CA VAL A 265 0.80 -12.30 -1.95
C VAL A 265 0.83 -10.77 -1.89
N ASP A 266 -0.21 -10.14 -2.42
CA ASP A 266 -0.27 -8.72 -2.74
C ASP A 266 -0.75 -7.81 -1.57
N ALA A 267 -0.60 -8.27 -0.33
CA ALA A 267 -0.77 -7.43 0.85
C ALA A 267 0.08 -7.92 2.02
N THR A 268 0.83 -7.01 2.66
CA THR A 268 1.72 -7.35 3.78
C THR A 268 0.99 -8.08 4.93
N GLY A 269 -0.22 -7.62 5.30
CA GLY A 269 -0.99 -8.27 6.35
C GLY A 269 -1.41 -9.71 6.00
N ALA A 270 -1.79 -9.94 4.73
CA ALA A 270 -2.12 -11.26 4.24
C ALA A 270 -0.87 -12.16 4.13
N VAL A 271 0.28 -11.62 3.75
CA VAL A 271 1.57 -12.33 3.75
C VAL A 271 1.93 -12.83 5.14
N VAL A 272 1.85 -11.94 6.14
CA VAL A 272 2.14 -12.28 7.55
C VAL A 272 1.16 -13.35 8.04
N ALA A 273 -0.14 -13.17 7.80
CA ALA A 273 -1.14 -14.16 8.19
C ALA A 273 -0.92 -15.53 7.51
N ALA A 274 -0.62 -15.54 6.22
CA ALA A 274 -0.31 -16.76 5.47
C ALA A 274 1.00 -17.43 5.94
N GLY A 275 2.02 -16.63 6.25
CA GLY A 275 3.31 -17.10 6.78
C GLY A 275 3.18 -17.68 8.18
N ALA A 276 2.35 -17.09 9.04
CA ALA A 276 2.06 -17.60 10.38
C ALA A 276 1.46 -19.02 10.34
N LEU A 277 0.67 -19.34 9.30
CA LEU A 277 0.19 -20.69 9.07
C LEU A 277 1.32 -21.69 8.71
N LEU A 278 2.54 -21.24 8.43
CA LEU A 278 3.69 -22.13 8.21
C LEU A 278 4.65 -22.15 9.40
N GLY A 279 4.38 -21.38 10.44
CA GLY A 279 5.20 -21.25 11.65
C GLY A 279 5.87 -19.89 11.79
N GLU A 280 6.33 -19.57 13.00
CA GLU A 280 6.89 -18.25 13.37
C GLU A 280 8.08 -17.83 12.49
N GLN A 281 8.99 -18.78 12.19
CA GLN A 281 10.14 -18.50 11.33
C GLN A 281 9.71 -18.17 9.89
N ALA A 282 8.70 -18.88 9.37
CA ALA A 282 8.16 -18.66 8.03
C ALA A 282 7.44 -17.31 7.93
N GLU A 283 6.70 -16.92 8.97
CA GLU A 283 6.08 -15.59 9.08
C GLU A 283 7.11 -14.46 8.91
N GLN A 284 8.20 -14.51 9.68
CA GLN A 284 9.25 -13.50 9.64
C GLN A 284 9.91 -13.41 8.25
N ILE A 285 10.22 -14.55 7.64
CA ILE A 285 10.84 -14.61 6.31
C ILE A 285 9.89 -14.06 5.25
N ALA A 286 8.61 -14.47 5.28
CA ALA A 286 7.61 -13.98 4.33
C ALA A 286 7.43 -12.46 4.45
N ALA A 287 7.34 -11.95 5.69
CA ALA A 287 7.26 -10.52 5.97
C ALA A 287 8.48 -9.77 5.43
N VAL A 288 9.69 -10.27 5.70
CA VAL A 288 10.95 -9.67 5.23
C VAL A 288 11.00 -9.61 3.71
N VAL A 289 10.73 -10.71 3.00
CA VAL A 289 10.73 -10.74 1.53
C VAL A 289 9.72 -9.72 0.98
N LYS A 290 8.54 -9.62 1.58
CA LYS A 290 7.54 -8.63 1.15
C LYS A 290 7.97 -7.20 1.44
N MET A 291 8.58 -6.93 2.60
CA MET A 291 9.09 -5.60 2.92
C MET A 291 10.16 -5.16 1.93
N VAL A 292 11.07 -6.06 1.53
CA VAL A 292 12.06 -5.77 0.49
C VAL A 292 11.35 -5.39 -0.82
N GLN A 293 10.32 -6.13 -1.23
CA GLN A 293 9.54 -5.81 -2.42
C GLN A 293 8.82 -4.47 -2.31
N ASN A 294 8.32 -4.09 -1.13
CA ASN A 294 7.68 -2.78 -0.91
C ASN A 294 8.67 -1.62 -1.11
N THR A 295 9.96 -1.81 -0.82
CA THR A 295 10.97 -0.76 -1.05
C THR A 295 11.16 -0.43 -2.54
N LEU A 296 10.82 -1.36 -3.45
CA LEU A 296 10.90 -1.15 -4.90
C LEU A 296 9.85 -0.18 -5.43
N ILE A 297 8.78 0.09 -4.69
CA ILE A 297 7.67 0.95 -5.15
C ILE A 297 8.18 2.30 -5.63
N GLY A 298 9.10 2.91 -4.88
CA GLY A 298 9.69 4.21 -5.23
C GLY A 298 10.44 4.18 -6.56
N VAL A 299 11.27 3.15 -6.76
CA VAL A 299 12.05 2.96 -7.99
C VAL A 299 11.12 2.68 -9.16
N VAL A 300 10.17 1.77 -8.99
CA VAL A 300 9.20 1.42 -10.04
C VAL A 300 8.35 2.63 -10.44
N ALA A 301 7.81 3.38 -9.46
CA ALA A 301 7.02 4.57 -9.74
C ALA A 301 7.83 5.65 -10.47
N PHE A 302 9.08 5.85 -10.08
CA PHE A 302 10.00 6.76 -10.76
C PHE A 302 10.27 6.32 -12.21
N LEU A 303 10.64 5.05 -12.42
CA LEU A 303 10.92 4.51 -13.75
C LEU A 303 9.69 4.54 -14.64
N VAL A 304 8.50 4.21 -14.11
CA VAL A 304 7.25 4.33 -14.86
C VAL A 304 6.95 5.78 -15.20
N ALA A 305 7.12 6.73 -14.28
CA ALA A 305 6.92 8.15 -14.58
C ALA A 305 7.84 8.64 -15.70
N VAL A 306 9.12 8.27 -15.66
CA VAL A 306 10.09 8.58 -16.72
C VAL A 306 9.68 7.92 -18.03
N PHE A 307 9.34 6.63 -18.03
CA PHE A 307 8.88 5.92 -19.22
C PHE A 307 7.61 6.54 -19.81
N TRP A 308 6.65 6.93 -18.98
CA TRP A 308 5.39 7.54 -19.41
C TRP A 308 5.62 8.85 -20.16
N VAL A 309 6.38 9.74 -19.55
CA VAL A 309 6.68 11.07 -20.10
C VAL A 309 7.58 10.98 -21.34
N THR A 310 8.51 10.01 -21.39
CA THR A 310 9.52 9.92 -22.46
C THR A 310 9.15 9.02 -23.62
N ARG A 311 8.15 8.13 -23.49
CA ARG A 311 7.75 7.18 -24.54
C ARG A 311 6.26 7.23 -24.83
N ILE A 312 5.42 7.12 -23.81
CA ILE A 312 3.97 6.95 -24.02
C ILE A 312 3.31 8.23 -24.49
N GLU A 313 3.49 9.33 -23.77
CA GLU A 313 2.84 10.60 -24.14
C GLU A 313 3.43 11.22 -25.41
N ARG A 314 4.57 10.73 -25.91
CA ARG A 314 5.10 11.10 -27.22
C ARG A 314 4.35 10.43 -28.36
N ASP A 315 3.95 9.17 -28.16
CA ASP A 315 3.19 8.42 -29.17
C ASP A 315 1.80 9.07 -29.40
N ASP A 316 1.19 9.61 -28.33
CA ASP A 316 -0.14 10.26 -28.40
C ASP A 316 -0.10 11.69 -29.01
N ASP A 317 1.07 12.35 -29.01
CA ASP A 317 1.28 13.72 -29.51
C ASP A 317 1.61 13.79 -31.03
N GLY A 318 1.70 12.64 -31.72
CA GLY A 318 1.96 12.52 -33.16
C GLY A 318 3.46 12.63 -33.57
N PRO A 319 3.84 12.17 -34.78
CA PRO A 319 5.24 12.02 -35.20
C PRO A 319 6.01 13.34 -35.45
N SER A 320 5.39 14.51 -35.24
CA SER A 320 5.89 15.81 -35.67
C SER A 320 6.34 16.75 -34.54
N LYS A 321 6.36 16.33 -33.27
CA LYS A 321 6.98 17.14 -32.19
C LYS A 321 8.43 16.73 -31.92
N GLN A 322 9.31 17.74 -31.88
CA GLN A 322 10.71 17.63 -31.42
C GLN A 322 10.78 16.87 -30.08
N LYS A 323 11.95 16.28 -29.78
CA LYS A 323 12.23 15.67 -28.47
C LYS A 323 11.71 16.62 -27.38
N PRO A 324 10.83 16.16 -26.46
CA PRO A 324 10.32 17.03 -25.41
C PRO A 324 11.52 17.60 -24.67
N ASP A 325 11.57 18.93 -24.59
CA ASP A 325 12.64 19.63 -23.88
C ASP A 325 12.70 19.12 -22.44
N ALA A 326 13.88 19.16 -21.80
CA ALA A 326 14.04 18.75 -20.41
C ALA A 326 13.03 19.50 -19.50
N MET A 327 12.69 20.75 -19.87
CA MET A 327 11.66 21.54 -19.20
C MET A 327 10.24 20.96 -19.37
N GLU A 328 9.90 20.37 -20.51
CA GLU A 328 8.60 19.72 -20.71
C GLU A 328 8.50 18.42 -19.90
N ILE A 329 9.58 17.64 -19.87
CA ILE A 329 9.68 16.44 -19.04
C ILE A 329 9.48 16.81 -17.57
N TRP A 330 10.16 17.86 -17.09
CA TRP A 330 9.99 18.38 -15.73
C TRP A 330 8.56 18.87 -15.46
N ARG A 331 7.95 19.60 -16.40
CA ARG A 331 6.56 20.08 -16.26
C ARG A 331 5.56 18.92 -16.21
N ARG A 332 5.83 17.80 -16.87
CA ARG A 332 5.00 16.59 -16.87
C ARG A 332 5.32 15.63 -15.71
N PHE A 333 6.55 15.60 -15.18
CA PHE A 333 6.95 14.66 -14.13
C PHE A 333 6.16 14.83 -12.82
N PRO A 334 5.53 13.79 -12.23
CA PRO A 334 4.75 13.93 -10.99
C PRO A 334 5.63 14.39 -9.82
N LYS A 335 5.35 15.58 -9.26
CA LYS A 335 6.31 16.24 -8.35
C LYS A 335 6.29 15.59 -6.96
N PHE A 336 5.19 14.95 -6.58
CA PHE A 336 5.09 14.23 -5.30
C PHE A 336 6.14 13.11 -5.18
N ILE A 337 6.64 12.54 -6.29
CA ILE A 337 7.73 11.55 -6.29
C ILE A 337 9.02 12.15 -5.71
N LEU A 338 9.25 13.45 -5.90
CA LEU A 338 10.39 14.13 -5.27
C LEU A 338 10.24 14.17 -3.74
N GLY A 339 9.02 14.38 -3.24
CA GLY A 339 8.72 14.32 -1.81
C GLY A 339 8.92 12.91 -1.25
N PHE A 340 8.45 11.89 -1.96
CA PHE A 340 8.69 10.48 -1.62
C PHE A 340 10.20 10.21 -1.48
N LEU A 341 10.98 10.55 -2.51
CA LEU A 341 12.43 10.30 -2.53
C LEU A 341 13.16 11.11 -1.46
N ALA A 342 12.76 12.38 -1.26
CA ALA A 342 13.32 13.22 -0.22
C ALA A 342 13.06 12.63 1.17
N ALA A 343 11.84 12.15 1.44
CA ALA A 343 11.51 11.49 2.70
C ALA A 343 12.37 10.23 2.90
N SER A 344 12.51 9.36 1.89
CA SER A 344 13.36 8.17 1.97
C SER A 344 14.82 8.51 2.28
N VAL A 345 15.38 9.52 1.61
CA VAL A 345 16.77 9.96 1.81
C VAL A 345 16.95 10.59 3.19
N ILE A 346 16.05 11.47 3.61
CA ILE A 346 16.12 12.14 4.92
C ILE A 346 16.03 11.13 6.05
N PHE A 347 15.07 10.20 6.01
CA PHE A 347 14.93 9.19 7.04
C PHE A 347 16.14 8.26 7.07
N SER A 348 16.59 7.77 5.91
CA SER A 348 17.70 6.81 5.83
C SER A 348 19.06 7.37 6.21
N PHE A 349 19.39 8.59 5.75
CA PHE A 349 20.77 9.12 5.81
C PHE A 349 20.94 10.30 6.76
N LEU A 350 19.85 10.95 7.19
CA LEU A 350 19.92 12.05 8.14
C LEU A 350 19.34 11.64 9.50
N LEU A 351 18.09 11.18 9.55
CA LEU A 351 17.41 10.89 10.82
C LEU A 351 17.93 9.59 11.47
N THR A 352 18.08 8.49 10.71
CA THR A 352 18.58 7.23 11.28
C THR A 352 19.96 7.37 11.92
N PRO A 353 20.97 8.00 11.28
CA PRO A 353 22.28 8.18 11.91
C PRO A 353 22.29 9.18 13.07
N SER A 354 21.39 10.19 13.07
CA SER A 354 21.39 11.24 14.10
C SER A 354 20.55 10.92 15.32
N LEU A 355 19.41 10.24 15.16
CA LEU A 355 18.46 9.92 16.23
C LEU A 355 18.53 8.47 16.69
N GLY A 356 19.15 7.59 15.89
CA GLY A 356 19.23 6.16 16.14
C GLY A 356 17.99 5.37 15.66
N ASN A 357 18.17 4.06 15.47
CA ASN A 357 17.16 3.18 14.89
C ASN A 357 15.85 3.13 15.68
N ALA A 358 15.93 3.04 17.01
CA ALA A 358 14.75 2.93 17.87
C ALA A 358 13.87 4.19 17.77
N ARG A 359 14.49 5.38 17.84
CA ARG A 359 13.75 6.63 17.74
C ARG A 359 13.10 6.82 16.37
N VAL A 360 13.82 6.44 15.31
CA VAL A 360 13.26 6.50 13.96
C VAL A 360 12.11 5.51 13.80
N ALA A 361 12.17 4.32 14.40
CA ALA A 361 11.05 3.37 14.40
C ALA A 361 9.79 3.98 15.04
N ASP A 362 9.91 4.62 16.22
CA ASP A 362 8.78 5.30 16.87
C ASP A 362 8.16 6.39 15.97
N ILE A 363 9.00 7.19 15.30
CA ILE A 363 8.56 8.24 14.37
C ILE A 363 7.85 7.61 13.17
N LEU A 364 8.38 6.50 12.65
CA LEU A 364 7.79 5.78 11.53
C LEU A 364 6.42 5.19 11.88
N ASP A 365 6.24 4.66 13.10
CA ASP A 365 4.95 4.15 13.55
C ASP A 365 3.86 5.24 13.47
N VAL A 366 4.14 6.43 14.03
CA VAL A 366 3.19 7.56 14.01
C VAL A 366 2.95 8.09 12.59
N THR A 367 3.99 8.18 11.76
CA THR A 367 3.83 8.62 10.36
C THR A 367 3.11 7.60 9.48
N SER A 368 3.24 6.31 9.78
CA SER A 368 2.52 5.23 9.10
C SER A 368 1.01 5.27 9.36
N ASP A 369 0.59 5.70 10.54
CA ASP A 369 -0.82 5.93 10.86
C ASP A 369 -1.40 7.10 10.06
N PHE A 370 -0.65 8.22 9.93
CA PHE A 370 -1.05 9.31 9.04
C PHE A 370 -1.20 8.83 7.59
N ARG A 371 -0.21 8.08 7.08
CA ARG A 371 -0.30 7.45 5.75
C ARG A 371 -1.59 6.64 5.63
N GLY A 372 -1.89 5.80 6.62
CA GLY A 372 -3.11 5.01 6.67
C GLY A 372 -4.37 5.85 6.50
N TRP A 373 -4.51 6.93 7.26
CA TRP A 373 -5.64 7.85 7.15
C TRP A 373 -5.73 8.54 5.79
N PHE A 374 -4.61 9.04 5.25
CA PHE A 374 -4.58 9.65 3.92
C PHE A 374 -4.97 8.65 2.82
N PHE A 375 -4.49 7.41 2.89
CA PHE A 375 -4.92 6.36 1.97
C PHE A 375 -6.40 5.99 2.15
N CYS A 376 -6.90 5.90 3.38
CA CYS A 376 -8.31 5.62 3.64
C CYS A 376 -9.21 6.71 3.04
N LEU A 377 -8.89 7.98 3.26
CA LEU A 377 -9.59 9.13 2.65
C LEU A 377 -9.52 9.10 1.12
N ALA A 378 -8.37 8.72 0.55
CA ALA A 378 -8.20 8.55 -0.88
C ALA A 378 -9.12 7.45 -1.42
N PHE A 379 -9.19 6.28 -0.78
CA PHE A 379 -10.00 5.16 -1.23
C PHE A 379 -11.50 5.41 -1.10
N VAL A 380 -11.94 6.04 0.00
CA VAL A 380 -13.33 6.50 0.12
C VAL A 380 -13.66 7.46 -1.04
N SER A 381 -12.77 8.43 -1.30
CA SER A 381 -12.95 9.40 -2.37
C SER A 381 -13.01 8.75 -3.76
N ILE A 382 -12.10 7.81 -4.05
CA ILE A 382 -12.06 7.05 -5.30
C ILE A 382 -13.35 6.24 -5.46
N GLY A 383 -13.80 5.54 -4.41
CA GLY A 383 -15.04 4.78 -4.43
C GLY A 383 -16.25 5.66 -4.73
N LEU A 384 -16.34 6.83 -4.07
CA LEU A 384 -17.41 7.81 -4.28
C LEU A 384 -17.44 8.41 -5.69
N GLU A 385 -16.35 8.33 -6.45
CA GLU A 385 -16.29 8.78 -7.86
C GLU A 385 -16.48 7.65 -8.87
N SER A 386 -16.31 6.41 -8.45
CA SER A 386 -16.31 5.24 -9.33
C SER A 386 -17.73 4.75 -9.62
N ARG A 387 -18.02 4.48 -10.90
CA ARG A 387 -19.33 3.93 -11.33
C ARG A 387 -19.17 2.51 -11.86
N PHE A 388 -20.04 1.60 -11.44
CA PHE A 388 -20.06 0.21 -11.95
C PHE A 388 -20.20 0.15 -13.46
N ARG A 389 -20.95 1.07 -14.07
CA ARG A 389 -21.04 1.16 -15.53
C ARG A 389 -19.69 1.42 -16.19
N ASP A 390 -18.88 2.29 -15.61
CA ASP A 390 -17.57 2.66 -16.18
C ASP A 390 -16.56 1.53 -15.93
N LEU A 391 -16.63 0.86 -14.77
CA LEU A 391 -15.88 -0.37 -14.49
C LEU A 391 -16.27 -1.52 -15.44
N ALA A 392 -17.56 -1.73 -15.67
CA ALA A 392 -18.09 -2.75 -16.59
C ALA A 392 -17.68 -2.46 -18.04
N ALA A 393 -17.65 -1.18 -18.44
CA ALA A 393 -17.15 -0.78 -19.74
C ALA A 393 -15.65 -1.10 -19.88
N GLN A 394 -14.85 -0.89 -18.84
CA GLN A 394 -13.42 -1.26 -18.85
C GLN A 394 -13.19 -2.76 -18.87
N THR A 395 -14.04 -3.55 -18.21
CA THR A 395 -13.98 -5.01 -18.25
C THR A 395 -14.65 -5.62 -19.48
N SER A 396 -15.25 -4.81 -20.36
CA SER A 396 -15.87 -5.29 -21.59
C SER A 396 -14.86 -6.07 -22.45
N GLY A 397 -15.18 -7.33 -22.74
CA GLY A 397 -14.29 -8.28 -23.42
C GLY A 397 -13.30 -9.04 -22.52
N GLY A 398 -13.36 -8.89 -21.19
CA GLY A 398 -12.63 -9.74 -20.22
C GLY A 398 -11.11 -9.59 -20.19
N ARG A 399 -10.54 -8.75 -21.06
CA ARG A 399 -9.08 -8.61 -21.25
C ARG A 399 -8.35 -8.17 -19.98
N PRO A 400 -8.84 -7.21 -19.16
CA PRO A 400 -8.14 -6.84 -17.92
C PRO A 400 -8.07 -8.01 -16.92
N ILE A 401 -9.12 -8.82 -16.85
CA ILE A 401 -9.17 -10.00 -15.98
C ILE A 401 -8.19 -11.08 -16.49
N GLN A 402 -8.16 -11.31 -17.80
CA GLN A 402 -7.18 -12.22 -18.43
C GLN A 402 -5.74 -11.76 -18.20
N LEU A 403 -5.48 -10.45 -18.29
CA LEU A 403 -4.17 -9.88 -18.00
C LEU A 403 -3.78 -10.17 -16.54
N TYR A 404 -4.68 -9.88 -15.60
CA TYR A 404 -4.43 -10.11 -14.17
C TYR A 404 -4.18 -11.60 -13.90
N LEU A 405 -5.06 -12.49 -14.37
CA LEU A 405 -4.92 -13.94 -14.20
C LEU A 405 -3.61 -14.48 -14.78
N THR A 406 -3.30 -14.16 -16.03
CA THR A 406 -2.09 -14.66 -16.70
C THR A 406 -0.83 -14.11 -16.02
N GLY A 407 -0.84 -12.82 -15.68
CA GLY A 407 0.26 -12.18 -14.97
C GLY A 407 0.46 -12.76 -13.58
N GLN A 408 -0.62 -13.00 -12.84
CA GLN A 408 -0.58 -13.58 -11.51
C GLN A 408 -0.07 -15.01 -11.54
N THR A 409 -0.53 -15.84 -12.49
CA THR A 409 0.00 -17.20 -12.67
C THR A 409 1.49 -17.16 -13.01
N PHE A 410 1.91 -16.28 -13.92
CA PHE A 410 3.32 -16.11 -14.27
C PHE A 410 4.14 -15.67 -13.05
N ASN A 411 3.64 -14.71 -12.27
CA ASN A 411 4.28 -14.26 -11.03
C ASN A 411 4.44 -15.42 -10.04
N VAL A 412 3.37 -16.17 -9.78
CA VAL A 412 3.40 -17.33 -8.87
C VAL A 412 4.45 -18.36 -9.29
N VAL A 413 4.50 -18.72 -10.57
CA VAL A 413 5.47 -19.70 -11.08
C VAL A 413 6.90 -19.15 -11.02
N LEU A 414 7.12 -17.92 -11.49
CA LEU A 414 8.45 -17.31 -11.52
C LEU A 414 9.01 -17.13 -10.10
N THR A 415 8.17 -16.66 -9.17
CA THR A 415 8.59 -16.47 -7.78
C THR A 415 8.86 -17.79 -7.08
N LEU A 416 8.13 -18.87 -7.41
CA LEU A 416 8.45 -20.20 -6.88
C LEU A 416 9.86 -20.62 -7.29
N VAL A 417 10.19 -20.48 -8.58
CA VAL A 417 11.52 -20.79 -9.10
C VAL A 417 12.58 -19.91 -8.42
N ALA A 418 12.34 -18.59 -8.33
CA ALA A 418 13.27 -17.67 -7.68
C ALA A 418 13.46 -18.01 -6.19
N ALA A 419 12.39 -18.38 -5.47
CA ALA A 419 12.44 -18.79 -4.07
C ALA A 419 13.26 -20.07 -3.88
N TYR A 420 13.08 -21.09 -4.72
CA TYR A 420 13.91 -22.30 -4.68
C TYR A 420 15.38 -22.00 -4.95
N LEU A 421 15.67 -21.16 -5.95
CA LEU A 421 17.04 -20.78 -6.28
C LEU A 421 17.70 -20.01 -5.14
N ALA A 422 16.97 -19.06 -4.53
CA ALA A 422 17.54 -18.15 -3.55
C ALA A 422 17.57 -18.72 -2.12
N PHE A 423 16.54 -19.45 -1.71
CA PHE A 423 16.38 -19.95 -0.33
C PHE A 423 16.56 -21.47 -0.21
N GLY A 424 16.58 -22.22 -1.32
CA GLY A 424 16.78 -23.68 -1.31
C GLY A 424 18.22 -24.15 -1.12
N GLY A 425 19.20 -23.23 -1.07
CA GLY A 425 20.63 -23.54 -0.97
C GLY A 425 21.35 -23.67 -2.31
N ILE A 426 20.80 -23.12 -3.41
CA ILE A 426 21.35 -23.25 -4.77
C ILE A 426 22.23 -22.05 -5.13
N LEU A 427 21.68 -20.83 -5.08
CA LEU A 427 22.42 -19.59 -5.38
C LEU A 427 23.05 -18.95 -4.16
N PHE A 428 22.42 -19.10 -3.00
CA PHE A 428 22.89 -18.58 -1.72
C PHE A 428 22.82 -19.68 -0.68
N ASP A 429 23.61 -19.54 0.39
CA ASP A 429 23.55 -20.43 1.53
C ASP A 429 22.14 -20.41 2.14
N ARG A 430 21.72 -21.57 2.66
CA ARG A 430 20.39 -21.68 3.28
C ARG A 430 20.28 -20.69 4.42
N VAL A 431 19.24 -19.86 4.37
CA VAL A 431 18.92 -18.93 5.44
C VAL A 431 18.36 -19.73 6.62
N THR A 432 19.24 -20.15 7.52
CA THR A 432 18.85 -20.53 8.88
C THR A 432 18.84 -19.26 9.71
N ILE A 433 17.66 -18.66 9.89
CA ILE A 433 17.51 -17.69 10.99
C ILE A 433 17.57 -18.53 12.27
N VAL A 434 18.73 -18.56 12.90
CA VAL A 434 18.92 -19.25 14.19
C VAL A 434 17.86 -18.70 15.14
N GLY A 435 17.10 -19.61 15.76
CA GLY A 435 16.06 -19.27 16.73
C GLY A 435 16.59 -18.26 17.76
N THR A 436 15.70 -17.36 18.16
CA THR A 436 15.67 -16.33 19.22
C THR A 436 16.68 -16.40 20.40
N GLN A 437 17.95 -16.71 20.14
CA GLN A 437 19.01 -16.82 21.14
C GLN A 437 20.42 -16.48 20.60
N GLU A 438 20.63 -16.41 19.29
CA GLU A 438 21.94 -16.05 18.70
C GLU A 438 21.99 -14.76 17.87
N MET A 439 20.94 -13.92 17.88
CA MET A 439 21.11 -12.49 17.59
C MET A 439 21.69 -11.69 18.78
N HIS A 440 22.22 -12.39 19.79
CA HIS A 440 22.95 -11.80 20.91
C HIS A 440 24.46 -12.06 20.88
N ASN A 441 25.01 -12.80 19.90
CA ASN A 441 26.40 -13.28 19.97
C ASN A 441 27.24 -13.06 18.71
N THR A 442 27.07 -11.92 18.04
CA THR A 442 28.20 -11.31 17.33
C THR A 442 28.43 -9.91 17.92
N ASN A 443 29.25 -9.88 18.97
CA ASN A 443 29.67 -8.68 19.72
C ASN A 443 30.00 -7.53 18.75
N THR A 444 29.28 -6.41 18.81
CA THR A 444 29.49 -5.41 19.84
C THR A 444 28.19 -4.64 20.05
N ILE A 445 27.66 -4.66 21.27
CA ILE A 445 27.09 -3.52 22.04
C ILE A 445 26.58 -4.11 23.37
N THR A 446 27.39 -3.98 24.41
CA THR A 446 26.97 -4.02 25.80
C THR A 446 26.54 -2.62 26.20
N HIS A 447 25.27 -2.42 26.55
CA HIS A 447 24.82 -1.91 27.85
C HIS A 447 23.31 -1.67 27.90
N ASN A 448 22.69 -2.30 28.92
CA ASN A 448 21.44 -1.97 29.60
C ASN A 448 20.14 -1.95 28.76
N ILE A 449 19.25 -2.90 29.02
CA ILE A 449 17.99 -2.69 29.76
C ILE A 449 17.41 -4.08 30.07
N GLU A 450 17.63 -4.55 31.30
CA GLU A 450 16.76 -5.51 31.96
C GLU A 450 15.50 -4.78 32.45
N THR A 451 14.39 -5.53 32.58
CA THR A 451 13.09 -5.18 33.18
C THR A 451 12.02 -4.56 32.27
N GLN A 452 11.25 -5.41 31.57
CA GLN A 452 9.81 -5.62 31.85
C GLN A 452 9.27 -6.75 30.96
N ARG A 453 9.23 -7.96 31.55
CA ARG A 453 8.31 -9.02 31.11
C ARG A 453 6.90 -8.57 31.51
N ASP A 454 6.03 -8.33 30.54
CA ASP A 454 4.57 -8.53 30.64
C ASP A 454 3.95 -8.38 29.25
N ALA A 455 3.96 -9.48 28.49
CA ALA A 455 3.08 -9.67 27.33
C ALA A 455 2.48 -11.07 27.41
N THR A 456 1.24 -11.12 27.87
CA THR A 456 0.42 -12.32 28.01
C THR A 456 0.20 -13.01 26.64
N PRO A 457 0.28 -14.35 26.54
CA PRO A 457 0.06 -15.07 25.29
C PRO A 457 -1.44 -15.23 25.02
N LEU A 458 -1.99 -14.48 24.07
CA LEU A 458 -3.42 -14.55 23.67
C LEU A 458 -3.64 -15.03 22.23
N PHE A 459 -2.60 -15.47 21.52
CA PHE A 459 -2.72 -15.92 20.12
C PHE A 459 -3.00 -17.42 19.94
N TYR A 460 -2.95 -18.22 21.00
CA TYR A 460 -2.94 -19.69 20.89
C TYR A 460 -4.29 -20.39 21.02
N THR A 461 -5.39 -19.71 21.36
CA THR A 461 -6.65 -20.40 21.71
C THR A 461 -7.79 -20.23 20.71
N GLU A 462 -7.72 -19.33 19.72
CA GLU A 462 -8.86 -19.02 18.85
C GLU A 462 -8.73 -19.53 17.41
N VAL A 463 -7.55 -19.96 16.96
CA VAL A 463 -7.37 -20.51 15.60
C VAL A 463 -7.86 -21.97 15.53
N ASP A 464 -7.66 -22.75 16.59
CA ASP A 464 -8.11 -24.14 16.64
C ASP A 464 -9.65 -24.24 16.67
N GLY A 465 -10.32 -23.32 17.38
CA GLY A 465 -11.79 -23.29 17.47
C GLY A 465 -12.51 -22.98 16.16
N TRP A 466 -11.86 -22.30 15.21
CA TRP A 466 -12.46 -22.02 13.90
C TRP A 466 -12.52 -23.27 13.00
N PHE A 467 -11.48 -24.12 13.04
CA PHE A 467 -11.50 -25.38 12.31
C PHE A 467 -12.51 -26.38 12.91
N ASP A 468 -12.67 -26.40 14.23
CA ASP A 468 -13.68 -27.24 14.90
C ASP A 468 -15.12 -26.80 14.60
N TYR A 469 -15.36 -25.49 14.44
CA TYR A 469 -16.68 -24.96 14.07
C TYR A 469 -17.06 -25.28 12.60
N VAL A 470 -16.08 -25.27 11.69
CA VAL A 470 -16.27 -25.63 10.28
C VAL A 470 -16.37 -27.14 10.08
N ALA A 471 -15.67 -27.94 10.91
CA ALA A 471 -15.74 -29.40 10.86
C ALA A 471 -17.07 -29.94 11.43
N ASN A 472 -17.59 -29.36 12.51
CA ASN A 472 -18.80 -29.86 13.18
C ASN A 472 -20.14 -29.35 12.60
N SER A 473 -20.12 -28.39 11.67
CA SER A 473 -21.34 -27.90 10.99
C SER A 473 -21.82 -28.77 9.83
N ASN A 474 -21.12 -29.87 9.51
CA ASN A 474 -21.50 -30.84 8.48
C ASN A 474 -22.00 -32.20 9.02
N THR A 475 -22.21 -32.32 10.33
CA THR A 475 -22.80 -33.52 10.95
C THR A 475 -23.96 -33.14 11.86
N THR A 476 -25.08 -32.77 11.25
CA THR A 476 -26.42 -32.89 11.86
C THR A 476 -27.47 -32.96 10.75
N LYS A 477 -27.67 -34.19 10.26
CA LYS A 477 -28.97 -34.73 9.87
C LYS A 477 -29.18 -36.01 10.65
#